data_AF-A0A0J1LXF2-F1
#
_entry.id   AF-A0A0J1LXF2-F1
#
_cell.length_a   1.000
_cell.length_b   1.000
_cell.length_c   1.000
_cell.angle_alpha   90.00
_cell.angle_beta   90.00
_cell.angle_gamma   90.00
#
_symmetry.space_group_name_H-M   'P 1'
#
loop_
_entity.id
_entity.type
_entity.pdbx_description
1 polymer ?
#
loop_
_entity_poly.entity_id
_entity_poly.type
_entity_poly.pdbx_seq_one_letter_code
_entity_poly.pdbx_strand_id
1 'polypeptide(L)'
;MNDHVNFLLCLRTLILKLYKNKTDLDVMILKEYVLTNSKYFTGTPETIRFIDELFYLCEDFKRENIKSFYIICYDLYVSILDNTIMDIYFLGEQESFVEFKKKISKKNANFIFHDIKTYSFDKNVIKKELSESKLSIFAYDYSGSTVFLKGGIGKPFSCHLHENAIKPRELSIWYDFLSHQYNRFIDQKFNTVIFGSSYAFHALTDINSIHSTSLSIPGLDITNAHDLYFKTNTINPINKTILCFGFYDLYKEISKGKSIVYTYAKESMNKFNDRHYNSIKKTEINDSNDTLMHKFNTESIDVFIESIYINQRNISECSCHSTESIAEKLSTMQRDINTEKFLNADKHYLDGLGIVAQHNKYKKHADSFKLNCERIMDIKNAAENNKNHVYMIIPPVSVAYIENLDEQIKNECKRFLSSIESKHFHIFDFSADKDFNYTEFTDGHHLNINGAIKFREKLYSAGVLSNREL
;
A
#
# COMPACT_ATOMS: atom_id res chain seq x y z
N MET A 1 33.17 1.77 5.80
CA MET A 1 32.17 1.53 4.75
C MET A 1 32.94 1.32 3.47
N ASN A 2 32.60 0.32 2.66
CA ASN A 2 33.38 -0.04 1.47
C ASN A 2 33.45 1.14 0.47
N ASP A 3 34.64 1.48 -0.01
CA ASP A 3 34.86 2.62 -0.91
C ASP A 3 34.11 2.50 -2.26
N HIS A 4 33.89 1.27 -2.73
CA HIS A 4 33.10 1.00 -3.94
C HIS A 4 31.60 1.22 -3.71
N VAL A 5 31.07 0.81 -2.56
CA VAL A 5 29.66 1.07 -2.18
C VAL A 5 29.42 2.57 -1.97
N ASN A 6 30.35 3.25 -1.30
CA ASN A 6 30.33 4.71 -1.19
C ASN A 6 30.29 5.36 -2.57
N PHE A 7 31.12 4.87 -3.50
CA PHE A 7 31.14 5.34 -4.87
C PHE A 7 29.78 5.20 -5.55
N LEU A 8 29.17 4.02 -5.50
CA LEU A 8 27.87 3.74 -6.11
C LEU A 8 26.75 4.64 -5.53
N LEU A 9 26.72 4.81 -4.20
CA LEU A 9 25.73 5.66 -3.53
C LEU A 9 25.87 7.15 -3.91
N CYS A 10 27.09 7.66 -3.94
CA CYS A 10 27.37 9.04 -4.33
C CYS A 10 27.07 9.27 -5.82
N LEU A 11 27.52 8.36 -6.70
CA LEU A 11 27.22 8.41 -8.15
C LEU A 11 25.71 8.49 -8.37
N ARG A 12 24.96 7.60 -7.74
CA ARG A 12 23.50 7.55 -7.81
C ARG A 12 22.85 8.84 -7.31
N THR A 13 23.30 9.36 -6.17
CA THR A 13 22.79 10.61 -5.60
C THR A 13 22.94 11.78 -6.58
N LEU A 14 24.10 11.87 -7.24
CA LEU A 14 24.36 12.91 -8.24
C LEU A 14 23.49 12.75 -9.49
N ILE A 15 23.31 11.52 -9.99
CA ILE A 15 22.41 11.25 -11.13
C ILE A 15 20.96 11.65 -10.80
N LEU A 16 20.46 11.28 -9.62
CA LEU A 16 19.10 11.62 -9.18
C LEU A 16 18.94 13.14 -9.00
N LYS A 17 19.94 13.80 -8.45
CA LYS A 17 19.97 15.26 -8.30
C LYS A 17 19.91 15.95 -9.66
N LEU A 18 20.75 15.52 -10.61
CA LEU A 18 20.73 16.02 -11.99
C LEU A 18 19.38 15.79 -12.66
N TYR A 19 18.80 14.59 -12.53
CA TYR A 19 17.50 14.28 -13.10
C TYR A 19 16.38 15.18 -12.59
N LYS A 20 16.40 15.45 -11.27
CA LYS A 20 15.39 16.29 -10.60
C LYS A 20 15.53 17.77 -10.97
N ASN A 21 16.75 18.29 -10.90
CA ASN A 21 17.00 19.73 -11.03
C ASN A 21 17.18 20.17 -12.48
N LYS A 22 17.72 19.29 -13.33
CA LYS A 22 18.01 19.54 -14.75
C LYS A 22 18.84 20.80 -14.96
N THR A 23 19.97 20.90 -14.26
CA THR A 23 20.89 22.04 -14.32
C THR A 23 22.25 21.62 -14.89
N ASP A 24 22.89 22.55 -15.59
CA ASP A 24 24.26 22.46 -16.09
C ASP A 24 25.28 22.27 -14.94
N LEU A 25 25.08 22.96 -13.82
CA LEU A 25 25.88 22.80 -12.62
C LEU A 25 25.89 21.36 -12.11
N ASP A 26 24.72 20.70 -12.06
CA ASP A 26 24.64 19.30 -11.62
C ASP A 26 25.33 18.34 -12.61
N VAL A 27 25.36 18.66 -13.91
CA VAL A 27 26.13 17.90 -14.91
C VAL A 27 27.64 18.05 -14.64
N MET A 28 28.11 19.27 -14.36
CA MET A 28 29.53 19.51 -14.07
C MET A 28 29.97 18.82 -12.77
N ILE A 29 29.14 18.84 -11.73
CA ILE A 29 29.41 18.11 -10.48
C ILE A 29 29.50 16.60 -10.74
N LEU A 30 28.60 16.04 -11.55
CA LEU A 30 28.64 14.63 -11.93
C LEU A 30 29.92 14.30 -12.70
N LYS A 31 30.33 15.14 -13.66
CA LYS A 31 31.59 14.98 -14.42
C LYS A 31 32.82 14.96 -13.50
N GLU A 32 32.97 15.95 -12.62
CA GLU A 32 34.10 16.00 -11.68
C GLU A 32 34.15 14.77 -10.77
N TYR A 33 32.98 14.32 -10.32
CA TYR A 33 32.86 13.10 -9.54
C TYR A 33 33.31 11.86 -10.31
N VAL A 34 32.89 11.72 -11.57
CA VAL A 34 33.28 10.62 -12.47
C VAL A 34 34.78 10.61 -12.72
N LEU A 35 35.39 11.77 -13.01
CA LEU A 35 36.84 11.89 -13.23
C LEU A 35 37.65 11.48 -12.00
N THR A 36 37.24 11.98 -10.82
CA THR A 36 37.89 11.66 -9.52
C THR A 36 37.78 10.19 -9.16
N ASN A 37 36.73 9.50 -9.65
CA ASN A 37 36.43 8.11 -9.34
C ASN A 37 36.61 7.16 -10.53
N SER A 38 37.38 7.57 -11.55
CA SER A 38 37.60 6.84 -12.81
C SER A 38 38.06 5.39 -12.62
N LYS A 39 38.76 5.08 -11.52
CA LYS A 39 39.19 3.72 -11.14
C LYS A 39 38.06 2.69 -10.97
N TYR A 40 36.81 3.13 -10.78
CA TYR A 40 35.65 2.23 -10.63
C TYR A 40 34.90 1.97 -11.93
N PHE A 41 35.29 2.64 -13.00
CA PHE A 41 34.73 2.44 -14.33
C PHE A 41 35.57 1.43 -15.11
N THR A 42 34.91 0.62 -15.94
CA THR A 42 35.56 -0.41 -16.75
C THR A 42 35.36 -0.10 -18.23
N GLY A 43 36.14 -0.69 -19.14
CA GLY A 43 36.00 -0.45 -20.58
C GLY A 43 34.74 -1.04 -21.23
N THR A 44 33.63 -1.17 -20.49
CA THR A 44 32.38 -1.71 -21.00
C THR A 44 31.69 -0.74 -21.96
N PRO A 45 30.90 -1.24 -22.94
CA PRO A 45 30.14 -0.38 -23.84
C PRO A 45 29.25 0.62 -23.10
N GLU A 46 28.65 0.23 -21.98
CA GLU A 46 27.80 1.11 -21.18
C GLU A 46 28.60 2.24 -20.51
N THR A 47 29.84 1.95 -20.07
CA THR A 47 30.74 2.96 -19.52
C THR A 47 31.14 3.98 -20.58
N ILE A 48 31.55 3.51 -21.76
CA ILE A 48 31.95 4.39 -22.86
C ILE A 48 30.78 5.30 -23.25
N ARG A 49 29.60 4.71 -23.46
CA ARG A 49 28.38 5.45 -23.80
C ARG A 49 28.00 6.47 -22.74
N PHE A 50 28.11 6.12 -21.46
CA PHE A 50 27.85 7.06 -20.36
C PHE A 50 28.84 8.24 -20.37
N ILE A 51 30.13 7.97 -20.54
CA ILE A 51 31.15 9.02 -20.58
C ILE A 51 30.91 9.94 -21.77
N ASP A 52 30.71 9.40 -22.97
CA ASP A 52 30.49 10.18 -24.19
C ASP A 52 29.27 11.11 -24.04
N GLU A 53 28.16 10.59 -23.52
CA GLU A 53 26.92 11.35 -23.34
C GLU A 53 27.03 12.38 -22.21
N LEU A 54 27.78 12.09 -21.14
CA LEU A 54 28.06 13.05 -20.09
C LEU A 54 28.90 14.22 -20.62
N PHE A 55 29.92 13.94 -21.42
CA PHE A 55 30.76 14.97 -22.02
C PHE A 55 29.99 15.78 -23.08
N TYR A 56 29.15 15.14 -23.88
CA TYR A 56 28.24 15.83 -24.79
C TYR A 56 27.31 16.81 -24.04
N LEU A 57 26.71 16.37 -22.91
CA LEU A 57 25.90 17.25 -22.07
C LEU A 57 26.69 18.40 -21.42
N CYS A 58 27.99 18.22 -21.18
CA CYS A 58 28.85 19.29 -20.71
C CYS A 58 29.14 20.35 -21.78
N GLU A 59 29.19 19.95 -23.04
CA GLU A 59 29.50 20.84 -24.17
C GLU A 59 28.26 21.58 -24.71
N ASP A 60 27.12 20.89 -24.82
CA ASP A 60 25.85 21.43 -25.35
C ASP A 60 24.66 21.01 -24.46
N PHE A 61 24.55 21.66 -23.30
CA PHE A 61 23.53 21.34 -22.31
C PHE A 61 22.11 21.63 -22.81
N LYS A 62 21.29 20.58 -22.90
CA LYS A 62 19.84 20.67 -23.23
C LYS A 62 19.01 19.91 -22.20
N ARG A 63 18.01 20.60 -21.61
CA ARG A 63 17.18 20.03 -20.54
C ARG A 63 16.36 18.82 -20.99
N GLU A 64 15.95 18.80 -22.26
CA GLU A 64 15.23 17.69 -22.88
C GLU A 64 16.04 16.38 -22.90
N ASN A 65 17.37 16.47 -22.98
CA ASN A 65 18.27 15.32 -23.06
C ASN A 65 18.50 14.62 -21.70
N ILE A 66 18.07 15.23 -20.59
CA ILE A 66 18.27 14.64 -19.25
C ILE A 66 17.51 13.33 -19.07
N LYS A 67 16.36 13.17 -19.73
CA LYS A 67 15.58 11.91 -19.63
C LYS A 67 16.28 10.76 -20.34
N SER A 68 16.84 10.97 -21.53
CA SER A 68 17.62 9.95 -22.25
C SER A 68 18.93 9.65 -21.53
N PHE A 69 19.63 10.67 -21.02
CA PHE A 69 20.85 10.47 -20.24
C PHE A 69 20.62 9.65 -18.97
N TYR A 70 19.49 9.81 -18.31
CA TYR A 70 19.15 8.97 -17.14
C TYR A 70 19.07 7.48 -17.48
N ILE A 71 18.53 7.13 -18.65
CA ILE A 71 18.45 5.72 -19.09
C ILE A 71 19.86 5.16 -19.28
N ILE A 72 20.77 5.96 -19.86
CA ILE A 72 22.18 5.58 -20.00
C ILE A 72 22.84 5.40 -18.62
N CYS A 73 22.53 6.25 -17.65
CA CYS A 73 23.00 6.09 -16.27
C CYS A 73 22.48 4.81 -15.62
N TYR A 74 21.22 4.41 -15.88
CA TYR A 74 20.66 3.15 -15.40
C TYR A 74 21.43 1.96 -15.99
N ASP A 75 21.62 1.95 -17.31
CA ASP A 75 22.34 0.88 -18.02
C ASP A 75 23.77 0.72 -17.49
N LEU A 76 24.48 1.85 -17.29
CA LEU A 76 25.80 1.88 -16.65
C LEU A 76 25.76 1.21 -15.28
N TYR A 77 24.82 1.61 -14.43
CA TYR A 77 24.79 1.14 -13.05
C TYR A 77 24.49 -0.36 -12.98
N VAL A 78 23.58 -0.86 -13.83
CA VAL A 78 23.33 -2.29 -13.99
C VAL A 78 24.59 -3.00 -14.48
N SER A 79 25.29 -2.46 -15.49
CA SER A 79 26.54 -3.02 -16.00
C SER A 79 27.63 -3.10 -14.93
N ILE A 80 27.80 -2.07 -14.08
CA ILE A 80 28.75 -2.10 -12.96
C ILE A 80 28.38 -3.21 -11.96
N LEU A 81 27.10 -3.31 -11.58
CA LEU A 81 26.63 -4.36 -10.69
C LEU A 81 26.77 -5.75 -11.32
N ASP A 82 26.59 -5.86 -12.64
CA ASP A 82 26.63 -7.16 -13.30
C ASP A 82 28.03 -7.74 -13.36
N ASN A 83 29.01 -6.86 -13.58
CA ASN A 83 30.43 -7.19 -13.63
C ASN A 83 31.11 -7.27 -12.26
N THR A 84 30.43 -6.88 -11.18
CA THR A 84 30.94 -6.98 -9.81
C THR A 84 30.49 -8.30 -9.16
N ILE A 85 31.43 -9.03 -8.56
CA ILE A 85 31.10 -10.20 -7.72
C ILE A 85 30.39 -9.68 -6.47
N MET A 86 29.22 -10.24 -6.20
CA MET A 86 28.39 -9.89 -5.05
C MET A 86 28.49 -10.97 -3.99
N ASP A 87 28.97 -10.63 -2.80
CA ASP A 87 28.99 -11.56 -1.66
C ASP A 87 27.67 -11.44 -0.88
N ILE A 88 26.88 -12.51 -0.90
CA ILE A 88 25.58 -12.58 -0.25
C ILE A 88 25.71 -13.45 1.00
N TYR A 89 25.72 -12.78 2.14
CA TYR A 89 25.76 -13.38 3.46
C TYR A 89 24.34 -13.70 3.90
N PHE A 90 24.09 -14.92 4.33
CA PHE A 90 22.80 -15.36 4.86
C PHE A 90 22.97 -15.93 6.26
N LEU A 91 22.27 -15.36 7.25
CA LEU A 91 22.22 -15.86 8.62
C LEU A 91 20.85 -16.47 8.90
N GLY A 92 20.79 -17.77 9.18
CA GLY A 92 19.51 -18.44 9.43
C GLY A 92 19.60 -19.96 9.40
N GLU A 93 18.48 -20.60 9.09
CA GLU A 93 18.36 -22.04 8.96
C GLU A 93 18.66 -22.50 7.52
N GLN A 94 19.17 -23.73 7.41
CA GLN A 94 19.58 -24.33 6.14
C GLN A 94 18.45 -24.36 5.10
N GLU A 95 17.21 -24.62 5.52
CA GLU A 95 16.05 -24.69 4.63
C GLU A 95 15.74 -23.31 4.01
N SER A 96 15.67 -22.26 4.83
CA SER A 96 15.50 -20.88 4.39
C SER A 96 16.63 -20.41 3.49
N PHE A 97 17.88 -20.78 3.78
CA PHE A 97 19.01 -20.46 2.90
C PHE A 97 18.88 -21.08 1.51
N VAL A 98 18.47 -22.35 1.43
CA VAL A 98 18.26 -23.05 0.15
C VAL A 98 17.16 -22.37 -0.66
N GLU A 99 16.06 -21.96 -0.03
CA GLU A 99 15.00 -21.21 -0.70
C GLU A 99 15.45 -19.83 -1.15
N PHE A 100 16.11 -19.07 -0.28
CA PHE A 100 16.65 -17.76 -0.58
C PHE A 100 17.59 -17.81 -1.79
N LYS A 101 18.51 -18.78 -1.83
CA LYS A 101 19.45 -18.95 -2.95
C LYS A 101 18.74 -19.19 -4.29
N LYS A 102 17.61 -19.90 -4.31
CA LYS A 102 16.80 -20.12 -5.53
C LYS A 102 16.13 -18.84 -6.05
N LYS A 103 15.89 -17.84 -5.18
CA LYS A 103 15.23 -16.58 -5.53
C LYS A 103 16.18 -15.58 -6.20
N ILE A 104 17.49 -15.76 -6.05
CA ILE A 104 18.52 -14.87 -6.57
C ILE A 104 18.89 -15.27 -8.01
N SER A 105 18.67 -14.36 -8.96
CA SER A 105 18.99 -14.56 -10.39
C SER A 105 20.39 -14.05 -10.79
N LYS A 106 21.13 -13.45 -9.86
CA LYS A 106 22.48 -12.93 -10.11
C LYS A 106 23.46 -14.07 -10.40
N LYS A 107 24.05 -14.07 -11.60
CA LYS A 107 25.06 -15.08 -12.01
C LYS A 107 26.39 -15.00 -11.24
N ASN A 108 26.84 -13.78 -10.95
CA ASN A 108 28.11 -13.50 -10.26
C ASN A 108 27.87 -13.25 -8.76
N ALA A 109 27.18 -14.18 -8.09
CA ALA A 109 26.92 -14.12 -6.66
C ALA A 109 27.69 -15.23 -5.93
N ASN A 110 28.43 -14.84 -4.90
CA ASN A 110 29.01 -15.75 -3.94
C ASN A 110 28.09 -15.83 -2.72
N PHE A 111 27.75 -17.04 -2.27
CA PHE A 111 26.83 -17.23 -1.15
C PHE A 111 27.58 -17.72 0.07
N ILE A 112 27.44 -17.00 1.17
CA ILE A 112 28.08 -17.29 2.45
C ILE A 112 26.97 -17.58 3.45
N PHE A 113 26.87 -18.83 3.89
CA PHE A 113 25.81 -19.27 4.81
C PHE A 113 26.35 -19.41 6.23
N HIS A 114 25.66 -18.76 7.17
CA HIS A 114 25.88 -18.87 8.61
C HIS A 114 24.70 -19.60 9.24
N ASP A 115 24.84 -20.90 9.47
CA ASP A 115 23.80 -21.72 10.11
C ASP A 115 23.67 -21.32 11.58
N ILE A 116 22.48 -20.86 11.96
CA ILE A 116 22.18 -20.41 13.32
C ILE A 116 22.36 -21.51 14.38
N LYS A 117 22.32 -22.79 13.99
CA LYS A 117 22.50 -23.94 14.91
C LYS A 117 23.96 -24.18 15.27
N THR A 118 24.89 -23.80 14.41
CA THR A 118 26.33 -24.08 14.58
C THR A 118 27.19 -22.83 14.64
N TYR A 119 26.69 -21.70 14.15
CA TYR A 119 27.44 -20.45 14.04
C TYR A 119 27.32 -19.64 15.33
N SER A 120 28.47 -19.37 15.96
CA SER A 120 28.54 -18.40 17.05
C SER A 120 28.60 -17.00 16.45
N PHE A 121 27.48 -16.28 16.50
CA PHE A 121 27.39 -14.94 15.91
C PHE A 121 28.29 -13.95 16.65
N ASP A 122 29.33 -13.47 15.95
CA ASP A 122 30.13 -12.32 16.36
C ASP A 122 29.97 -11.17 15.36
N LYS A 123 29.39 -10.07 15.83
CA LYS A 123 29.17 -8.87 15.04
C LYS A 123 30.46 -8.28 14.46
N ASN A 124 31.57 -8.30 15.20
CA ASN A 124 32.81 -7.68 14.73
C ASN A 124 33.41 -8.47 13.57
N VAL A 125 33.23 -9.79 13.58
CA VAL A 125 33.58 -10.68 12.46
C VAL A 125 32.72 -10.35 11.24
N ILE A 126 31.39 -10.35 11.38
CA ILE A 126 30.47 -10.01 10.28
C ILE A 126 30.76 -8.62 9.70
N LYS A 127 30.99 -7.61 10.56
CA LYS A 127 31.33 -6.25 10.10
C LYS A 127 32.62 -6.20 9.29
N LYS A 128 33.63 -6.98 9.70
CA LYS A 128 34.90 -7.08 8.99
C LYS A 128 34.70 -7.74 7.63
N GLU A 129 34.02 -8.87 7.59
CA GLU A 129 33.70 -9.59 6.35
C GLU A 129 32.94 -8.71 5.34
N LEU A 130 31.87 -8.04 5.79
CA LEU A 130 31.10 -7.12 4.95
C LEU A 130 31.94 -5.96 4.39
N SER A 131 32.96 -5.51 5.13
CA SER A 131 33.83 -4.41 4.71
C SER A 131 34.90 -4.82 3.71
N GLU A 132 35.32 -6.09 3.72
CA GLU A 132 36.32 -6.64 2.79
C GLU A 132 35.71 -6.97 1.41
N SER A 133 34.41 -7.28 1.37
CA SER A 133 33.68 -7.50 0.12
C SER A 133 33.43 -6.20 -0.64
N LYS A 134 33.74 -6.19 -1.95
CA LYS A 134 33.48 -5.04 -2.86
C LYS A 134 32.00 -4.66 -2.95
N LEU A 135 31.12 -5.65 -2.88
CA LEU A 135 29.67 -5.47 -2.84
C LEU A 135 29.08 -6.60 -2.02
N SER A 136 28.57 -6.28 -0.84
CA SER A 136 28.00 -7.25 0.08
C SER A 136 26.52 -7.00 0.34
N ILE A 137 25.78 -8.10 0.48
CA ILE A 137 24.40 -8.12 0.95
C ILE A 137 24.34 -8.99 2.19
N PHE A 138 23.66 -8.52 3.23
CA PHE A 138 23.38 -9.30 4.42
C PHE A 138 21.89 -9.60 4.51
N ALA A 139 21.54 -10.88 4.42
CA ALA A 139 20.19 -11.41 4.50
C ALA A 139 20.05 -12.33 5.72
N TYR A 140 18.83 -12.46 6.24
CA TYR A 140 18.55 -13.36 7.35
C TYR A 140 17.08 -13.80 7.39
N ASP A 141 16.83 -14.97 7.98
CA ASP A 141 15.47 -15.46 8.28
C ASP A 141 15.02 -15.04 9.68
N TYR A 142 13.86 -15.55 10.12
CA TYR A 142 13.32 -15.26 11.45
C TYR A 142 14.31 -15.66 12.58
N SER A 143 14.91 -16.83 12.48
CA SER A 143 15.86 -17.35 13.48
C SER A 143 17.15 -16.51 13.51
N GLY A 144 17.70 -16.18 12.36
CA GLY A 144 18.85 -15.29 12.20
C GLY A 144 18.57 -13.87 12.69
N SER A 145 17.37 -13.33 12.45
CA SER A 145 16.96 -12.01 12.95
C SER A 145 16.98 -11.94 14.47
N THR A 146 16.55 -13.02 15.14
CA THR A 146 16.47 -13.08 16.59
C THR A 146 17.85 -13.01 17.23
N VAL A 147 18.85 -13.64 16.61
CA VAL A 147 20.25 -13.59 17.05
C VAL A 147 20.89 -12.24 16.71
N PHE A 148 20.65 -11.72 15.50
CA PHE A 148 21.17 -10.42 15.07
C PHE A 148 20.65 -9.27 15.95
N LEU A 149 19.35 -9.24 16.25
CA LEU A 149 18.69 -8.18 17.02
C LEU A 149 18.97 -8.27 18.53
N LYS A 150 19.04 -9.47 19.12
CA LYS A 150 19.42 -9.66 20.54
C LYS A 150 20.85 -9.21 20.83
N GLY A 151 21.72 -9.16 19.81
CA GLY A 151 23.08 -8.62 19.91
C GLY A 151 23.16 -7.10 20.16
N GLY A 152 22.04 -6.36 20.20
CA GLY A 152 21.97 -4.99 20.70
C GLY A 152 22.49 -3.89 19.78
N ILE A 153 22.50 -4.08 18.45
CA ILE A 153 23.12 -3.13 17.51
C ILE A 153 22.15 -2.69 16.40
N GLY A 154 22.28 -1.40 16.06
CA GLY A 154 21.47 -0.67 15.11
C GLY A 154 21.43 -1.23 13.69
N LYS A 155 20.53 -0.61 12.92
CA LYS A 155 20.11 -0.93 11.55
C LYS A 155 21.21 -1.61 10.72
N PRO A 156 20.97 -2.81 10.15
CA PRO A 156 21.89 -3.43 9.20
C PRO A 156 22.15 -2.49 8.02
N PHE A 157 23.30 -2.65 7.37
CA PHE A 157 23.63 -1.91 6.15
C PHE A 157 22.60 -2.18 5.03
N SER A 158 22.04 -3.40 5.01
CA SER A 158 20.95 -3.81 4.13
C SER A 158 19.79 -4.38 4.95
N CYS A 159 18.93 -3.54 5.52
CA CYS A 159 17.75 -4.01 6.26
C CYS A 159 16.61 -4.57 5.39
N HIS A 160 16.87 -4.91 4.13
CA HIS A 160 15.83 -5.16 3.14
C HIS A 160 15.72 -6.60 2.64
N LEU A 161 16.71 -7.47 2.89
CA LEU A 161 16.54 -8.92 2.71
C LEU A 161 16.27 -9.61 4.03
N HIS A 162 15.25 -9.09 4.70
CA HIS A 162 14.45 -9.91 5.57
C HIS A 162 13.81 -10.96 4.64
N GLU A 163 14.03 -12.26 4.87
CA GLU A 163 12.84 -13.10 4.91
C GLU A 163 12.05 -12.57 6.10
N ASN A 164 11.32 -11.47 5.86
CA ASN A 164 10.13 -11.25 6.62
C ASN A 164 9.39 -12.55 6.40
N ALA A 165 9.30 -13.37 7.45
CA ALA A 165 8.13 -14.21 7.64
C ALA A 165 6.98 -13.35 7.14
N ILE A 166 6.45 -13.77 6.01
CA ILE A 166 5.69 -12.92 5.12
C ILE A 166 4.69 -12.10 5.96
N LYS A 167 4.95 -10.81 6.17
CA LYS A 167 3.88 -9.83 6.38
C LYS A 167 3.27 -9.36 5.05
N PRO A 168 3.39 -10.07 3.90
CA PRO A 168 2.43 -9.93 2.80
C PRO A 168 1.03 -10.49 3.01
N ARG A 169 0.51 -10.65 4.25
CA ARG A 169 -0.92 -10.91 4.36
C ARG A 169 -1.72 -9.62 4.15
N GLU A 170 -1.65 -8.62 5.01
CA GLU A 170 -2.63 -7.52 4.91
C GLU A 170 -2.49 -6.60 3.67
N LEU A 171 -1.26 -6.27 3.25
CA LEU A 171 -0.99 -5.35 2.13
C LEU A 171 -1.38 -5.90 0.74
N SER A 172 -1.15 -7.19 0.48
CA SER A 172 -1.58 -7.83 -0.77
C SER A 172 -3.09 -8.00 -0.79
N ILE A 173 -3.65 -8.36 0.35
CA ILE A 173 -5.04 -8.77 0.48
C ILE A 173 -6.03 -7.65 0.16
N TRP A 174 -5.83 -6.40 0.61
CA TRP A 174 -6.79 -5.32 0.33
C TRP A 174 -6.77 -4.89 -1.14
N TYR A 175 -5.59 -4.78 -1.74
CA TYR A 175 -5.46 -4.53 -3.17
C TYR A 175 -6.05 -5.68 -4.00
N ASP A 176 -5.73 -6.93 -3.65
CA ASP A 176 -6.22 -8.11 -4.37
C ASP A 176 -7.73 -8.25 -4.23
N PHE A 177 -8.28 -7.97 -3.03
CA PHE A 177 -9.72 -7.90 -2.79
C PHE A 177 -10.37 -6.81 -3.63
N LEU A 178 -9.90 -5.56 -3.53
CA LEU A 178 -10.47 -4.44 -4.29
C LEU A 178 -10.41 -4.70 -5.80
N SER A 179 -9.29 -5.22 -6.29
CA SER A 179 -9.10 -5.56 -7.71
C SER A 179 -10.04 -6.68 -8.15
N HIS A 180 -10.20 -7.72 -7.33
CA HIS A 180 -11.13 -8.82 -7.62
C HIS A 180 -12.58 -8.33 -7.66
N GLN A 181 -12.99 -7.54 -6.67
CA GLN A 181 -14.32 -6.97 -6.58
C GLN A 181 -14.63 -6.04 -7.76
N TYR A 182 -13.64 -5.25 -8.18
CA TYR A 182 -13.74 -4.37 -9.33
C TYR A 182 -13.77 -5.13 -10.66
N ASN A 183 -12.98 -6.19 -10.82
CA ASN A 183 -13.05 -7.03 -12.02
C ASN A 183 -14.40 -7.75 -12.11
N ARG A 184 -14.89 -8.30 -10.99
CA ARG A 184 -16.25 -8.83 -10.91
C ARG A 184 -17.28 -7.77 -11.30
N PHE A 185 -17.11 -6.54 -10.82
CA PHE A 185 -17.99 -5.42 -11.18
C PHE A 185 -18.03 -5.12 -12.67
N ILE A 186 -16.90 -5.26 -13.36
CA ILE A 186 -16.82 -5.10 -14.81
C ILE A 186 -17.49 -6.28 -15.53
N ASP A 187 -17.24 -7.51 -15.07
CA ASP A 187 -17.66 -8.74 -15.74
C ASP A 187 -19.13 -9.10 -15.46
N GLN A 188 -19.70 -8.65 -14.35
CA GLN A 188 -21.04 -8.99 -13.87
C GLN A 188 -21.91 -7.75 -13.70
N LYS A 189 -23.22 -7.90 -13.91
CA LYS A 189 -24.17 -6.81 -13.66
C LYS A 189 -24.59 -6.80 -12.19
N PHE A 190 -24.05 -5.84 -11.44
CA PHE A 190 -24.54 -5.51 -10.10
C PHE A 190 -25.52 -4.34 -10.15
N ASN A 191 -26.56 -4.40 -9.32
CA ASN A 191 -27.51 -3.31 -9.15
C ASN A 191 -27.09 -2.37 -8.02
N THR A 192 -26.28 -2.88 -7.09
CA THR A 192 -25.82 -2.15 -5.92
C THR A 192 -24.30 -2.14 -5.84
N VAL A 193 -23.70 -0.96 -5.63
CA VAL A 193 -22.27 -0.84 -5.30
C VAL A 193 -22.11 -0.20 -3.93
N ILE A 194 -21.19 -0.73 -3.13
CA ILE A 194 -20.95 -0.30 -1.74
C ILE A 194 -19.54 0.29 -1.64
N PHE A 195 -19.45 1.49 -1.08
CA PHE A 195 -18.19 2.16 -0.74
C PHE A 195 -18.16 2.50 0.74
N GLY A 196 -17.03 2.29 1.38
CA GLY A 196 -16.85 2.59 2.79
C GLY A 196 -15.49 2.16 3.30
N SER A 197 -15.21 2.58 4.54
CA SER A 197 -14.01 2.21 5.29
C SER A 197 -14.15 0.78 5.87
N SER A 198 -13.51 0.52 7.00
CA SER A 198 -13.53 -0.75 7.72
C SER A 198 -14.95 -1.27 7.99
N TYR A 199 -15.93 -0.39 8.22
CA TYR A 199 -17.32 -0.81 8.45
C TYR A 199 -17.92 -1.57 7.27
N ALA A 200 -17.86 -0.98 6.08
CA ALA A 200 -18.38 -1.61 4.89
C ALA A 200 -17.56 -2.85 4.51
N PHE A 201 -16.25 -2.82 4.77
CA PHE A 201 -15.38 -3.97 4.54
C PHE A 201 -15.70 -5.16 5.45
N HIS A 202 -16.03 -4.93 6.72
CA HIS A 202 -16.33 -6.00 7.66
C HIS A 202 -17.81 -6.43 7.65
N ALA A 203 -18.75 -5.50 7.43
CA ALA A 203 -20.18 -5.78 7.56
C ALA A 203 -20.95 -5.84 6.23
N LEU A 204 -20.42 -5.27 5.15
CA LEU A 204 -21.13 -5.06 3.88
C LEU A 204 -20.32 -5.58 2.68
N THR A 205 -19.83 -6.82 2.75
CA THR A 205 -19.17 -7.52 1.64
C THR A 205 -20.05 -8.61 0.99
N ASP A 206 -19.66 -9.03 -0.21
CA ASP A 206 -20.43 -9.77 -1.23
C ASP A 206 -20.95 -11.17 -0.87
N ILE A 207 -20.83 -11.60 0.38
CA ILE A 207 -21.31 -12.94 0.76
C ILE A 207 -22.85 -13.03 0.67
N ASN A 208 -23.56 -11.91 0.48
CA ASN A 208 -24.97 -11.80 0.83
C ASN A 208 -25.92 -11.40 -0.31
N SER A 209 -25.38 -11.11 -1.50
CA SER A 209 -26.23 -10.88 -2.68
C SER A 209 -25.41 -10.97 -3.96
N ILE A 210 -25.89 -11.80 -4.89
CA ILE A 210 -25.39 -11.87 -6.27
C ILE A 210 -25.57 -10.55 -7.04
N HIS A 211 -26.31 -9.57 -6.49
CA HIS A 211 -26.62 -8.29 -7.13
C HIS A 211 -25.95 -7.08 -6.47
N SER A 212 -25.10 -7.29 -5.45
CA SER A 212 -24.28 -6.23 -4.86
C SER A 212 -22.79 -6.54 -4.96
N THR A 213 -21.98 -5.50 -5.14
CA THR A 213 -20.52 -5.60 -4.97
C THR A 213 -19.99 -4.50 -4.05
N SER A 214 -19.07 -4.86 -3.16
CA SER A 214 -18.38 -3.92 -2.27
C SER A 214 -16.98 -3.60 -2.78
N LEU A 215 -16.71 -2.31 -2.97
CA LEU A 215 -15.40 -1.74 -3.29
C LEU A 215 -14.82 -1.00 -2.08
N SER A 216 -15.07 -1.56 -0.90
CA SER A 216 -14.66 -1.03 0.40
C SER A 216 -13.36 -1.69 0.86
N ILE A 217 -12.48 -0.94 1.51
CA ILE A 217 -11.28 -1.48 2.18
C ILE A 217 -11.11 -0.79 3.54
N PRO A 218 -10.41 -1.41 4.50
CA PRO A 218 -10.09 -0.74 5.75
C PRO A 218 -9.38 0.59 5.50
N GLY A 219 -9.92 1.66 6.08
CA GLY A 219 -9.36 2.99 5.96
C GLY A 219 -9.71 3.76 4.68
N LEU A 220 -10.50 3.22 3.74
CA LEU A 220 -11.00 3.98 2.58
C LEU A 220 -11.63 5.31 3.02
N ASP A 221 -11.32 6.41 2.33
CA ASP A 221 -11.89 7.73 2.61
C ASP A 221 -12.92 8.15 1.55
N ILE A 222 -13.61 9.25 1.84
CA ILE A 222 -14.68 9.79 0.99
C ILE A 222 -14.12 10.29 -0.35
N THR A 223 -12.91 10.85 -0.38
CA THR A 223 -12.25 11.28 -1.63
C THR A 223 -12.05 10.11 -2.59
N ASN A 224 -11.49 8.99 -2.12
CA ASN A 224 -11.29 7.81 -2.96
C ASN A 224 -12.62 7.15 -3.33
N ALA A 225 -13.61 7.12 -2.42
CA ALA A 225 -14.95 6.62 -2.72
C ALA A 225 -15.68 7.45 -3.76
N HIS A 226 -15.50 8.77 -3.76
CA HIS A 226 -15.99 9.66 -4.80
C HIS A 226 -15.41 9.30 -6.17
N ASP A 227 -14.10 9.12 -6.26
CA ASP A 227 -13.45 8.78 -7.54
C ASP A 227 -13.91 7.42 -8.06
N LEU A 228 -14.05 6.44 -7.16
CA LEU A 228 -14.62 5.14 -7.45
C LEU A 228 -16.07 5.24 -7.93
N TYR A 229 -16.92 6.03 -7.28
CA TYR A 229 -18.33 6.22 -7.65
C TYR A 229 -18.50 6.74 -9.08
N PHE A 230 -17.75 7.78 -9.46
CA PHE A 230 -17.85 8.32 -10.81
C PHE A 230 -17.31 7.34 -11.85
N LYS A 231 -16.27 6.58 -11.50
CA LYS A 231 -15.71 5.56 -12.39
C LYS A 231 -16.67 4.41 -12.63
N THR A 232 -17.23 3.84 -11.57
CA THR A 232 -18.16 2.71 -11.68
C THR A 232 -19.39 3.11 -12.50
N ASN A 233 -19.97 4.29 -12.24
CA ASN A 233 -21.10 4.80 -13.01
C ASN A 233 -20.77 5.08 -14.49
N THR A 234 -19.51 5.36 -14.82
CA THR A 234 -19.07 5.51 -16.22
C THR A 234 -19.03 4.16 -16.95
N ILE A 235 -18.65 3.09 -16.26
CA ILE A 235 -18.50 1.74 -16.83
C ILE A 235 -19.86 1.04 -16.93
N ASN A 236 -20.62 1.06 -15.83
CA ASN A 236 -21.92 0.42 -15.72
C ASN A 236 -22.81 1.33 -14.86
N PRO A 237 -23.86 1.96 -15.42
CA PRO A 237 -24.73 2.84 -14.65
C PRO A 237 -25.38 2.10 -13.47
N ILE A 238 -25.12 2.57 -12.25
CA ILE A 238 -25.54 1.89 -11.03
C ILE A 238 -26.81 2.49 -10.46
N ASN A 239 -27.86 1.67 -10.38
CA ASN A 239 -29.16 2.10 -9.88
C ASN A 239 -29.14 2.42 -8.38
N LYS A 240 -28.30 1.72 -7.59
CA LYS A 240 -28.21 1.88 -6.14
C LYS A 240 -26.75 1.96 -5.66
N THR A 241 -26.38 3.01 -4.95
CA THR A 241 -25.08 3.12 -4.29
C THR A 241 -25.25 3.22 -2.78
N ILE A 242 -24.41 2.54 -2.02
CA ILE A 242 -24.33 2.68 -0.57
C ILE A 242 -22.98 3.29 -0.21
N LEU A 243 -23.01 4.41 0.51
CA LEU A 243 -21.84 5.02 1.14
C LEU A 243 -21.93 4.76 2.64
N CYS A 244 -20.97 4.07 3.23
CA CYS A 244 -20.98 3.76 4.67
C CYS A 244 -19.74 4.36 5.35
N PHE A 245 -19.95 5.50 6.01
CA PHE A 245 -18.91 6.31 6.63
C PHE A 245 -19.40 6.89 7.95
N GLY A 246 -18.56 6.85 8.98
CA GLY A 246 -18.87 7.46 10.28
C GLY A 246 -18.71 8.98 10.26
N PHE A 247 -19.20 9.68 11.29
CA PHE A 247 -19.02 11.14 11.40
C PHE A 247 -17.54 11.57 11.34
N TYR A 248 -16.64 10.78 11.92
CA TYR A 248 -15.21 11.10 11.91
C TYR A 248 -14.56 10.93 10.53
N ASP A 249 -15.13 10.11 9.63
CA ASP A 249 -14.59 9.91 8.29
C ASP A 249 -14.72 11.20 7.45
N LEU A 250 -15.70 12.07 7.74
CA LEU A 250 -15.80 13.37 7.08
C LEU A 250 -14.59 14.26 7.41
N TYR A 251 -13.93 14.09 8.55
CA TYR A 251 -12.75 14.87 8.93
C TYR A 251 -11.42 14.20 8.53
N LYS A 252 -11.45 13.13 7.73
CA LYS A 252 -10.29 12.27 7.51
C LYS A 252 -9.97 12.08 6.03
N GLU A 253 -8.69 12.17 5.70
CA GLU A 253 -8.14 11.63 4.44
C GLU A 253 -7.12 10.55 4.75
N ILE A 254 -7.09 9.50 3.93
CA ILE A 254 -6.04 8.47 3.89
C ILE A 254 -4.66 9.14 3.81
N SER A 255 -4.54 10.19 2.99
CA SER A 255 -3.28 10.92 2.78
C SER A 255 -2.72 11.60 4.03
N LYS A 256 -3.59 11.89 5.02
CA LYS A 256 -3.23 12.57 6.28
C LYS A 256 -3.09 11.58 7.45
N GLY A 257 -3.48 10.32 7.25
CA GLY A 257 -3.41 9.26 8.26
C GLY A 257 -1.98 8.80 8.52
N LYS A 258 -1.61 8.65 9.80
CA LYS A 258 -0.29 8.13 10.22
C LYS A 258 -0.33 6.70 10.76
N SER A 259 -1.51 6.14 10.96
CA SER A 259 -1.68 4.75 11.38
C SER A 259 -1.31 3.80 10.23
N ILE A 260 -0.87 2.59 10.59
CA ILE A 260 -0.49 1.54 9.63
C ILE A 260 -1.64 1.22 8.66
N VAL A 261 -2.88 1.23 9.14
CA VAL A 261 -4.09 1.01 8.32
C VAL A 261 -4.18 2.02 7.16
N TYR A 262 -3.83 3.28 7.38
CA TYR A 262 -3.88 4.31 6.33
C TYR A 262 -2.71 4.21 5.36
N THR A 263 -1.56 3.73 5.83
CA THR A 263 -0.41 3.45 4.96
C THR A 263 -0.78 2.34 3.98
N TYR A 264 -1.36 1.24 4.49
CA TYR A 264 -1.80 0.11 3.68
C TYR A 264 -2.97 0.46 2.74
N ALA A 265 -3.94 1.25 3.19
CA ALA A 265 -5.03 1.73 2.36
C ALA A 265 -4.51 2.60 1.20
N LYS A 266 -3.57 3.53 1.50
CA LYS A 266 -2.94 4.40 0.50
C LYS A 266 -2.19 3.59 -0.56
N GLU A 267 -1.36 2.64 -0.12
CA GLU A 267 -0.59 1.80 -1.03
C GLU A 267 -1.51 0.93 -1.90
N SER A 268 -2.57 0.36 -1.32
CA SER A 268 -3.56 -0.43 -2.04
C SER A 268 -4.30 0.40 -3.09
N MET A 269 -4.77 1.60 -2.72
CA MET A 269 -5.46 2.51 -3.65
C MET A 269 -4.53 3.02 -4.75
N ASN A 270 -3.27 3.37 -4.44
CA ASN A 270 -2.30 3.78 -5.46
C ASN A 270 -2.07 2.67 -6.48
N LYS A 271 -1.82 1.44 -6.01
CA LYS A 271 -1.61 0.28 -6.88
C LYS A 271 -2.85 -0.05 -7.72
N PHE A 272 -4.04 0.08 -7.13
CA PHE A 272 -5.32 -0.08 -7.82
C PHE A 272 -5.51 0.99 -8.90
N ASN A 273 -5.27 2.26 -8.57
CA ASN A 273 -5.37 3.38 -9.49
C ASN A 273 -4.39 3.26 -10.65
N ASP A 274 -3.13 2.89 -10.38
CA ASP A 274 -2.13 2.69 -11.43
C ASP A 274 -2.52 1.60 -12.42
N ARG A 275 -3.10 0.49 -11.93
CA ARG A 275 -3.48 -0.64 -12.78
C ARG A 275 -4.81 -0.46 -13.50
N HIS A 276 -5.80 0.19 -12.89
CA HIS A 276 -7.18 0.22 -13.41
C HIS A 276 -7.62 1.61 -13.92
N TYR A 277 -6.95 2.70 -13.52
CA TYR A 277 -7.29 4.06 -13.94
C TYR A 277 -6.25 4.64 -14.89
N ASN A 278 -4.98 4.52 -14.56
CA ASN A 278 -3.90 5.05 -15.39
C ASN A 278 -3.62 4.16 -16.62
N SER A 279 -4.03 2.88 -16.59
CA SER A 279 -3.86 1.95 -17.72
C SER A 279 -4.76 2.27 -18.93
N ILE A 280 -5.91 2.93 -18.74
CA ILE A 280 -6.81 3.33 -19.84
C ILE A 280 -6.25 4.53 -20.61
N LYS A 281 -5.27 5.27 -20.05
CA LYS A 281 -4.46 6.28 -20.77
C LYS A 281 -3.12 5.74 -21.29
N LYS A 282 -2.76 4.48 -20.97
CA LYS A 282 -1.47 3.87 -21.33
C LYS A 282 -1.47 3.11 -22.65
N THR A 283 -2.44 3.33 -23.54
CA THR A 283 -2.31 2.83 -24.91
C THR A 283 -1.41 3.68 -25.81
N GLU A 284 -0.86 4.82 -25.36
CA GLU A 284 -0.05 5.67 -26.26
C GLU A 284 1.29 6.22 -25.73
N ILE A 285 1.80 5.84 -24.55
CA ILE A 285 3.13 6.33 -24.12
C ILE A 285 3.97 5.21 -23.49
N ASN A 286 5.02 4.81 -24.23
CA ASN A 286 6.12 3.88 -23.89
C ASN A 286 6.34 3.61 -22.39
N ASP A 287 5.80 2.47 -21.91
CA ASP A 287 5.80 2.01 -20.51
C ASP A 287 7.15 1.42 -20.01
N SER A 288 8.17 1.33 -20.89
CA SER A 288 9.49 0.83 -20.50
C SER A 288 10.23 1.84 -19.61
N ASN A 289 10.07 3.14 -19.88
CA ASN A 289 10.95 4.15 -19.29
C ASN A 289 10.55 4.48 -17.84
N ASP A 290 9.27 4.61 -17.52
CA ASP A 290 8.81 4.98 -16.16
C ASP A 290 9.04 3.85 -15.14
N THR A 291 8.91 2.58 -15.57
CA THR A 291 9.24 1.41 -14.74
C THR A 291 10.74 1.35 -14.42
N LEU A 292 11.60 1.67 -15.39
CA LEU A 292 13.05 1.77 -15.19
C LEU A 292 13.40 2.94 -14.25
N MET A 293 12.69 4.07 -14.36
CA MET A 293 12.91 5.23 -13.47
C MET A 293 12.54 4.91 -12.02
N HIS A 294 11.44 4.19 -11.80
CA HIS A 294 11.04 3.79 -10.44
C HIS A 294 12.08 2.83 -9.83
N LYS A 295 12.63 1.90 -10.61
CA LYS A 295 13.68 0.99 -10.13
C LYS A 295 14.93 1.75 -9.72
N PHE A 296 15.40 2.69 -10.53
CA PHE A 296 16.63 3.44 -10.21
C PHE A 296 16.50 4.41 -9.02
N ASN A 297 15.28 4.74 -8.60
CA ASN A 297 14.96 5.71 -7.55
C ASN A 297 14.75 5.10 -6.14
N THR A 298 15.12 3.84 -5.89
CA THR A 298 14.96 3.15 -4.58
C THR A 298 15.84 3.71 -3.46
N GLU A 299 15.38 3.92 -2.23
CA GLU A 299 16.18 4.67 -1.23
C GLU A 299 17.59 4.10 -0.90
N SER A 300 17.82 2.78 -0.98
CA SER A 300 19.12 2.15 -0.75
C SER A 300 19.63 1.31 -1.94
N ILE A 301 20.94 1.06 -1.99
CA ILE A 301 21.57 0.22 -3.02
C ILE A 301 21.10 -1.24 -2.94
N ASP A 302 20.75 -1.71 -1.75
CA ASP A 302 20.31 -3.09 -1.54
C ASP A 302 18.89 -3.30 -2.06
N VAL A 303 18.00 -2.32 -1.85
CA VAL A 303 16.65 -2.33 -2.45
C VAL A 303 16.75 -2.24 -3.98
N PHE A 304 17.71 -1.47 -4.48
CA PHE A 304 17.97 -1.41 -5.92
C PHE A 304 18.38 -2.77 -6.47
N ILE A 305 19.34 -3.43 -5.82
CA ILE A 305 19.83 -4.75 -6.19
C ILE A 305 18.72 -5.80 -6.09
N GLU A 306 17.93 -5.77 -5.02
CA GLU A 306 16.73 -6.61 -4.86
C GLU A 306 15.79 -6.46 -6.06
N SER A 307 15.51 -5.22 -6.49
CA SER A 307 14.59 -4.96 -7.61
C SER A 307 15.06 -5.51 -8.97
N ILE A 308 16.36 -5.77 -9.12
CA ILE A 308 16.96 -6.30 -10.35
C ILE A 308 17.12 -7.81 -10.29
N TYR A 309 17.68 -8.32 -9.20
CA TYR A 309 18.22 -9.69 -9.13
C TYR A 309 17.42 -10.62 -8.22
N ILE A 310 16.34 -10.16 -7.59
CA ILE A 310 15.44 -11.03 -6.85
C ILE A 310 14.22 -11.32 -7.70
N ASN A 311 14.03 -12.59 -8.00
CA ASN A 311 12.95 -13.05 -8.85
C ASN A 311 11.61 -12.95 -8.09
N GLN A 312 10.95 -11.79 -8.21
CA GLN A 312 9.66 -11.52 -7.56
C GLN A 312 8.56 -12.51 -7.96
N ARG A 313 8.70 -13.19 -9.11
CA ARG A 313 7.77 -14.26 -9.53
C ARG A 313 7.81 -15.47 -8.58
N ASN A 314 8.98 -15.81 -8.01
CA ASN A 314 9.11 -16.94 -7.09
C ASN A 314 8.84 -16.57 -5.62
N ILE A 315 8.79 -15.28 -5.29
CA ILE A 315 8.31 -14.82 -3.96
C ILE A 315 6.82 -15.17 -3.80
N SER A 316 6.06 -15.25 -4.90
CA SER A 316 4.69 -15.75 -4.89
C SER A 316 4.56 -17.28 -4.78
N GLU A 317 5.63 -18.03 -5.08
CA GLU A 317 5.64 -19.50 -5.02
C GLU A 317 6.23 -20.05 -3.71
N CYS A 318 7.06 -19.29 -2.99
CA CYS A 318 7.46 -19.59 -1.61
C CYS A 318 6.38 -19.21 -0.57
N SER A 319 5.11 -19.12 -0.98
CA SER A 319 4.04 -19.27 0.00
C SER A 319 3.96 -20.75 0.36
N CYS A 320 4.44 -21.07 1.55
CA CYS A 320 4.05 -22.24 2.32
C CYS A 320 2.72 -22.86 1.84
N HIS A 321 2.79 -24.10 1.37
CA HIS A 321 1.69 -25.05 1.14
C HIS A 321 0.26 -24.48 1.27
N SER A 322 -0.18 -23.68 0.30
CA SER A 322 -1.60 -23.54 0.00
C SER A 322 -1.75 -23.59 -1.51
N THR A 323 -2.23 -24.73 -1.99
CA THR A 323 -2.73 -24.94 -3.37
C THR A 323 -3.95 -24.07 -3.70
N GLU A 324 -4.30 -23.10 -2.84
CA GLU A 324 -5.44 -22.23 -3.04
C GLU A 324 -5.13 -21.17 -4.09
N SER A 325 -5.94 -21.17 -5.15
CA SER A 325 -6.01 -20.09 -6.13
C SER A 325 -6.25 -18.74 -5.44
N ILE A 326 -5.85 -17.63 -6.06
CA ILE A 326 -6.15 -16.27 -5.54
C ILE A 326 -7.64 -16.10 -5.25
N ALA A 327 -8.50 -16.72 -6.08
CA ALA A 327 -9.93 -16.76 -5.87
C ALA A 327 -10.30 -17.45 -4.55
N GLU A 328 -9.74 -18.63 -4.25
CA GLU A 328 -9.96 -19.33 -2.97
C GLU A 328 -9.41 -18.52 -1.79
N LYS A 329 -8.25 -17.90 -1.90
CA LYS A 329 -7.71 -17.02 -0.84
C LYS A 329 -8.62 -15.84 -0.55
N LEU A 330 -9.20 -15.23 -1.59
CA LEU A 330 -10.14 -14.13 -1.44
C LEU A 330 -11.49 -14.60 -0.87
N SER A 331 -12.00 -15.75 -1.32
CA SER A 331 -13.22 -16.35 -0.76
C SER A 331 -13.03 -16.79 0.70
N THR A 332 -11.86 -17.32 1.05
CA THR A 332 -11.49 -17.64 2.44
C THR A 332 -11.35 -16.37 3.25
N MET A 333 -10.69 -15.33 2.75
CA MET A 333 -10.61 -14.04 3.43
C MET A 333 -12.00 -13.43 3.67
N GLN A 334 -12.87 -13.44 2.66
CA GLN A 334 -14.26 -12.96 2.80
C GLN A 334 -15.00 -13.73 3.90
N ARG A 335 -14.82 -15.06 3.97
CA ARG A 335 -15.38 -15.89 5.05
C ARG A 335 -14.75 -15.56 6.41
N ASP A 336 -13.43 -15.48 6.48
CA ASP A 336 -12.65 -15.27 7.69
C ASP A 336 -12.90 -13.90 8.33
N ILE A 337 -13.10 -12.84 7.52
CA ILE A 337 -13.52 -11.50 7.98
C ILE A 337 -14.81 -11.57 8.80
N ASN A 338 -15.66 -12.57 8.53
CA ASN A 338 -16.91 -12.81 9.23
C ASN A 338 -16.77 -13.90 10.33
N THR A 339 -15.56 -14.35 10.70
CA THR A 339 -15.39 -15.38 11.76
C THR A 339 -15.16 -14.79 13.14
N GLU A 340 -15.64 -15.52 14.16
CA GLU A 340 -15.46 -15.20 15.59
C GLU A 340 -13.98 -15.10 16.02
N LYS A 341 -13.08 -15.78 15.29
CA LYS A 341 -11.64 -15.89 15.60
C LYS A 341 -10.87 -14.56 15.48
N PHE A 342 -11.39 -13.58 14.72
CA PHE A 342 -10.75 -12.27 14.58
C PHE A 342 -11.00 -11.31 15.76
N LEU A 343 -11.83 -11.70 16.74
CA LEU A 343 -12.61 -10.73 17.54
C LEU A 343 -12.44 -10.82 19.06
N ASN A 344 -11.36 -11.41 19.56
CA ASN A 344 -11.14 -11.46 21.01
C ASN A 344 -10.60 -10.13 21.56
N ALA A 345 -11.35 -9.48 22.47
CA ALA A 345 -10.89 -8.28 23.16
C ALA A 345 -11.52 -8.00 24.54
N ASP A 346 -10.84 -7.11 25.29
CA ASP A 346 -11.12 -6.65 26.67
C ASP A 346 -12.28 -5.62 26.73
N LYS A 347 -12.97 -5.53 27.87
CA LYS A 347 -14.18 -4.70 28.10
C LYS A 347 -13.97 -3.20 27.83
N HIS A 348 -12.81 -2.64 28.17
CA HIS A 348 -12.48 -1.23 27.89
C HIS A 348 -12.18 -0.93 26.43
N TYR A 349 -11.86 -1.96 25.65
CA TYR A 349 -11.71 -1.84 24.22
C TYR A 349 -13.08 -1.89 23.54
N LEU A 350 -14.01 -2.72 24.06
CA LEU A 350 -15.38 -2.86 23.55
C LEU A 350 -16.25 -1.61 23.75
N ASP A 351 -15.99 -0.80 24.79
CA ASP A 351 -16.76 0.43 25.04
C ASP A 351 -16.37 1.61 24.12
N GLY A 352 -15.23 1.55 23.42
CA GLY A 352 -14.83 2.53 22.40
C GLY A 352 -14.23 3.84 22.92
N LEU A 353 -14.02 4.00 24.24
CA LEU A 353 -13.48 5.24 24.82
C LEU A 353 -12.07 5.60 24.31
N GLY A 354 -11.22 4.59 24.10
CA GLY A 354 -9.88 4.79 23.55
C GLY A 354 -9.91 5.24 22.08
N ILE A 355 -10.83 4.70 21.29
CA ILE A 355 -10.96 5.01 19.85
C ILE A 355 -11.56 6.39 19.65
N VAL A 356 -12.63 6.75 20.37
CA VAL A 356 -13.25 8.07 20.24
C VAL A 356 -12.28 9.19 20.61
N ALA A 357 -11.41 8.99 21.61
CA ALA A 357 -10.37 9.95 21.96
C ALA A 357 -9.35 10.18 20.82
N GLN A 358 -9.11 9.18 19.97
CA GLN A 358 -8.28 9.33 18.78
C GLN A 358 -9.04 10.05 17.66
N HIS A 359 -10.30 9.68 17.42
CA HIS A 359 -11.13 10.30 16.38
C HIS A 359 -11.47 11.76 16.67
N ASN A 360 -11.63 12.15 17.94
CA ASN A 360 -11.79 13.55 18.34
C ASN A 360 -10.58 14.43 17.94
N LYS A 361 -9.39 13.83 17.74
CA LYS A 361 -8.22 14.57 17.24
C LYS A 361 -8.34 14.95 15.76
N TYR A 362 -9.26 14.35 15.00
CA TYR A 362 -9.49 14.68 13.59
C TYR A 362 -10.19 16.02 13.40
N LYS A 363 -10.82 16.60 14.43
CA LYS A 363 -11.41 17.96 14.34
C LYS A 363 -10.44 19.03 13.85
N LYS A 364 -9.13 18.83 14.06
CA LYS A 364 -8.07 19.72 13.56
C LYS A 364 -7.95 19.72 12.03
N HIS A 365 -8.61 18.80 11.34
CA HIS A 365 -8.62 18.65 9.89
C HIS A 365 -9.91 19.22 9.28
N ALA A 366 -10.29 20.45 9.66
CA ALA A 366 -11.47 21.12 9.13
C ALA A 366 -11.46 21.24 7.58
N ASP A 367 -10.28 21.36 6.97
CA ASP A 367 -10.14 21.36 5.51
C ASP A 367 -10.58 20.04 4.87
N SER A 368 -10.37 18.90 5.56
CA SER A 368 -10.87 17.59 5.11
C SER A 368 -12.38 17.52 5.20
N PHE A 369 -12.97 18.06 6.26
CA PHE A 369 -14.43 18.18 6.37
C PHE A 369 -15.03 18.94 5.20
N LYS A 370 -14.46 20.11 4.86
CA LYS A 370 -14.91 20.90 3.71
C LYS A 370 -14.79 20.12 2.40
N LEU A 371 -13.63 19.52 2.13
CA LEU A 371 -13.40 18.73 0.92
C LEU A 371 -14.40 17.57 0.82
N ASN A 372 -14.59 16.81 1.89
CA ASN A 372 -15.49 15.66 1.89
C ASN A 372 -16.96 16.06 1.75
N CYS A 373 -17.37 17.22 2.29
CA CYS A 373 -18.68 17.78 2.01
C CYS A 373 -18.85 18.10 0.51
N GLU A 374 -17.85 18.72 -0.13
CA GLU A 374 -17.85 18.98 -1.57
C GLU A 374 -17.96 17.68 -2.37
N ARG A 375 -17.18 16.65 -2.03
CA ARG A 375 -17.24 15.33 -2.69
C ARG A 375 -18.60 14.64 -2.54
N ILE A 376 -19.21 14.69 -1.36
CA ILE A 376 -20.54 14.13 -1.15
C ILE A 376 -21.58 14.91 -1.95
N MET A 377 -21.46 16.24 -2.04
CA MET A 377 -22.34 17.06 -2.87
C MET A 377 -22.21 16.73 -4.36
N ASP A 378 -21.01 16.47 -4.86
CA ASP A 378 -20.78 16.02 -6.23
C ASP A 378 -21.52 14.71 -6.51
N ILE A 379 -21.41 13.72 -5.60
CA ILE A 379 -22.13 12.45 -5.69
C ILE A 379 -23.65 12.67 -5.67
N LYS A 380 -24.16 13.50 -4.77
CA LYS A 380 -25.59 13.84 -4.69
C LYS A 380 -26.09 14.43 -6.00
N ASN A 381 -25.38 15.42 -6.54
CA ASN A 381 -25.80 16.09 -7.78
C ASN A 381 -25.83 15.09 -8.95
N ALA A 382 -24.83 14.20 -9.03
CA ALA A 382 -24.82 13.13 -10.01
C ALA A 382 -25.98 12.14 -9.82
N ALA A 383 -26.31 11.78 -8.57
CA ALA A 383 -27.41 10.88 -8.24
C ALA A 383 -28.76 11.45 -8.69
N GLU A 384 -29.02 12.73 -8.42
CA GLU A 384 -30.23 13.44 -8.86
C GLU A 384 -30.34 13.51 -10.38
N ASN A 385 -29.25 13.87 -11.06
CA ASN A 385 -29.21 13.98 -12.52
C ASN A 385 -29.47 12.63 -13.21
N ASN A 386 -28.86 11.56 -12.67
CA ASN A 386 -28.97 10.22 -13.24
C ASN A 386 -30.18 9.44 -12.72
N LYS A 387 -30.92 9.99 -11.75
CA LYS A 387 -32.03 9.33 -11.02
C LYS A 387 -31.60 8.02 -10.34
N ASN A 388 -30.35 7.93 -9.92
CA ASN A 388 -29.79 6.79 -9.18
C ASN A 388 -29.99 7.00 -7.69
N HIS A 389 -30.29 5.95 -6.93
CA HIS A 389 -30.47 6.07 -5.48
C HIS A 389 -29.15 5.90 -4.74
N VAL A 390 -28.71 6.93 -4.03
CA VAL A 390 -27.55 6.88 -3.12
C VAL A 390 -28.05 6.85 -1.68
N TYR A 391 -27.50 5.95 -0.88
CA TYR A 391 -27.79 5.81 0.55
C TYR A 391 -26.51 6.11 1.33
N MET A 392 -26.47 7.24 2.03
CA MET A 392 -25.41 7.55 2.98
C MET A 392 -25.78 7.00 4.35
N ILE A 393 -24.99 6.05 4.83
CA ILE A 393 -25.21 5.35 6.08
C ILE A 393 -24.14 5.77 7.08
N ILE A 394 -24.58 6.33 8.21
CA ILE A 394 -23.73 6.49 9.38
C ILE A 394 -23.88 5.23 10.22
N PRO A 395 -22.84 4.38 10.32
CA PRO A 395 -22.95 3.10 11.00
C PRO A 395 -23.20 3.27 12.51
N PRO A 396 -23.75 2.23 13.16
CA PRO A 396 -23.86 2.20 14.62
C PRO A 396 -22.48 2.29 15.27
N VAL A 397 -22.43 2.75 16.50
CA VAL A 397 -21.23 2.75 17.35
C VAL A 397 -21.68 2.46 18.77
N SER A 398 -20.75 2.12 19.67
CA SER A 398 -21.13 1.93 21.07
C SER A 398 -21.72 3.22 21.65
N VAL A 399 -22.61 3.08 22.64
CA VAL A 399 -23.19 4.24 23.35
C VAL A 399 -22.09 5.12 23.93
N ALA A 400 -21.09 4.52 24.57
CA ALA A 400 -19.96 5.26 25.14
C ALA A 400 -19.14 5.99 24.07
N TYR A 401 -18.99 5.44 22.86
CA TYR A 401 -18.34 6.14 21.75
C TYR A 401 -19.14 7.38 21.34
N ILE A 402 -20.43 7.27 21.04
CA ILE A 402 -21.20 8.40 20.50
C ILE A 402 -21.44 9.51 21.53
N GLU A 403 -21.59 9.16 22.81
CA GLU A 403 -21.71 10.12 23.91
C GLU A 403 -20.43 10.94 24.10
N ASN A 404 -19.25 10.34 23.86
CA ASN A 404 -17.94 10.99 24.03
C ASN A 404 -17.35 11.57 22.73
N LEU A 405 -18.03 11.39 21.59
CA LEU A 405 -17.63 12.02 20.34
C LEU A 405 -17.82 13.54 20.44
N ASP A 406 -16.82 14.29 19.99
CA ASP A 406 -16.77 15.75 20.08
C ASP A 406 -18.05 16.38 19.49
N GLU A 407 -18.71 17.24 20.26
CA GLU A 407 -19.97 17.89 19.88
C GLU A 407 -19.86 18.68 18.59
N GLN A 408 -18.70 19.28 18.30
CA GLN A 408 -18.52 20.00 17.04
C GLN A 408 -18.60 19.04 15.85
N ILE A 409 -17.90 17.90 15.92
CA ILE A 409 -17.94 16.86 14.87
C ILE A 409 -19.38 16.39 14.66
N LYS A 410 -20.09 16.05 15.74
CA LYS A 410 -21.49 15.59 15.67
C LYS A 410 -22.40 16.62 15.01
N ASN A 411 -22.35 17.86 15.48
CA ASN A 411 -23.26 18.92 15.05
C ASN A 411 -22.98 19.38 13.61
N GLU A 412 -21.71 19.50 13.23
CA GLU A 412 -21.33 19.85 11.86
C GLU A 412 -21.74 18.76 10.86
N CYS A 413 -21.44 17.48 11.17
CA CYS A 413 -21.84 16.37 10.31
C CYS A 413 -23.35 16.25 10.19
N LYS A 414 -24.09 16.26 11.32
CA LYS A 414 -25.56 16.14 11.30
C LYS A 414 -26.21 17.28 10.53
N ARG A 415 -25.74 18.51 10.73
CA ARG A 415 -26.23 19.67 9.99
C ARG A 415 -25.99 19.52 8.49
N PHE A 416 -24.78 19.16 8.08
CA PHE A 416 -24.47 18.91 6.67
C PHE A 416 -25.35 17.80 6.08
N LEU A 417 -25.38 16.62 6.70
CA LEU A 417 -26.12 15.47 6.21
C LEU A 417 -27.64 15.75 6.10
N SER A 418 -28.22 16.42 7.10
CA SER A 418 -29.63 16.83 7.05
C SER A 418 -29.94 17.83 5.92
N SER A 419 -28.95 18.60 5.46
CA SER A 419 -29.14 19.60 4.41
C SER A 419 -29.10 19.03 2.99
N ILE A 420 -28.62 17.79 2.84
CA ILE A 420 -28.35 17.18 1.52
C ILE A 420 -29.31 16.05 1.16
N GLU A 421 -30.22 15.67 2.05
CA GLU A 421 -31.23 14.66 1.78
C GLU A 421 -32.17 15.09 0.65
N SER A 422 -32.48 14.17 -0.25
CA SER A 422 -33.32 14.42 -1.42
C SER A 422 -33.94 13.13 -1.96
N LYS A 423 -34.72 13.23 -3.05
CA LYS A 423 -35.43 12.08 -3.63
C LYS A 423 -34.50 10.93 -4.01
N HIS A 424 -33.29 11.25 -4.47
CA HIS A 424 -32.30 10.29 -4.95
C HIS A 424 -31.08 10.18 -4.03
N PHE A 425 -31.04 10.92 -2.91
CA PHE A 425 -29.96 10.86 -1.93
C PHE A 425 -30.52 10.77 -0.51
N HIS A 426 -30.42 9.59 0.10
CA HIS A 426 -31.05 9.26 1.38
C HIS A 426 -30.01 9.17 2.49
N ILE A 427 -30.37 9.63 3.70
CA ILE A 427 -29.50 9.56 4.87
C ILE A 427 -30.08 8.60 5.90
N PHE A 428 -29.27 7.65 6.37
CA PHE A 428 -29.62 6.77 7.48
C PHE A 428 -28.57 6.86 8.58
N ASP A 429 -28.96 7.41 9.73
CA ASP A 429 -28.09 7.56 10.90
C ASP A 429 -28.40 6.50 11.96
N PHE A 430 -27.52 5.49 12.07
CA PHE A 430 -27.59 4.47 13.11
C PHE A 430 -26.64 4.73 14.28
N SER A 431 -25.90 5.84 14.27
CA SER A 431 -24.81 6.10 15.24
C SER A 431 -25.27 6.11 16.70
N ALA A 432 -26.54 6.44 16.96
CA ALA A 432 -27.15 6.47 18.29
C ALA A 432 -28.23 5.39 18.46
N ASP A 433 -28.22 4.35 17.61
CA ASP A 433 -29.19 3.27 17.67
C ASP A 433 -28.97 2.41 18.93
N LYS A 434 -29.91 2.56 19.88
CA LYS A 434 -29.85 1.90 21.19
C LYS A 434 -30.07 0.40 21.14
N ASP A 435 -30.49 -0.13 20.00
CA ASP A 435 -30.60 -1.57 19.86
C ASP A 435 -29.21 -2.20 19.91
N PHE A 436 -28.13 -1.50 19.53
CA PHE A 436 -26.78 -2.06 19.54
C PHE A 436 -26.16 -2.11 20.94
N ASN A 437 -25.85 -3.32 21.41
CA ASN A 437 -25.18 -3.58 22.68
C ASN A 437 -23.67 -3.53 22.52
N TYR A 438 -22.94 -3.20 23.59
CA TYR A 438 -21.45 -3.17 23.57
C TYR A 438 -20.83 -4.52 23.15
N THR A 439 -21.54 -5.64 23.37
CA THR A 439 -21.14 -6.99 22.97
C THR A 439 -21.27 -7.26 21.47
N GLU A 440 -21.79 -6.30 20.70
CA GLU A 440 -21.93 -6.38 19.24
C GLU A 440 -20.80 -5.64 18.51
N PHE A 441 -19.84 -5.09 19.27
CA PHE A 441 -18.67 -4.39 18.76
C PHE A 441 -17.39 -5.16 19.04
N THR A 442 -16.34 -4.88 18.26
CA THR A 442 -14.99 -5.41 18.46
C THR A 442 -14.13 -4.43 19.23
N ASP A 443 -14.30 -3.12 18.99
CA ASP A 443 -13.48 -2.04 19.57
C ASP A 443 -14.28 -0.74 19.84
N GLY A 444 -15.59 -0.91 20.06
CA GLY A 444 -16.59 0.14 20.31
C GLY A 444 -16.91 1.05 19.13
N HIS A 445 -16.13 0.96 18.05
CA HIS A 445 -16.48 1.55 16.76
C HIS A 445 -16.84 0.45 15.76
N HIS A 446 -16.06 -0.61 15.56
CA HIS A 446 -16.34 -1.65 14.56
C HIS A 446 -17.27 -2.75 15.09
N LEU A 447 -18.17 -3.29 14.24
CA LEU A 447 -19.06 -4.40 14.59
C LEU A 447 -18.32 -5.74 14.59
N ASN A 448 -18.71 -6.63 15.51
CA ASN A 448 -18.42 -8.05 15.38
C ASN A 448 -19.45 -8.74 14.47
N ILE A 449 -19.33 -10.07 14.29
CA ILE A 449 -20.25 -10.81 13.40
C ILE A 449 -21.73 -10.62 13.79
N ASN A 450 -22.06 -10.66 15.09
CA ASN A 450 -23.44 -10.51 15.57
C ASN A 450 -23.96 -9.09 15.31
N GLY A 451 -23.12 -8.09 15.58
CA GLY A 451 -23.42 -6.71 15.24
C GLY A 451 -23.64 -6.51 13.74
N ALA A 452 -22.77 -7.09 12.90
CA ALA A 452 -22.86 -6.99 11.44
C ALA A 452 -24.15 -7.63 10.91
N ILE A 453 -24.54 -8.81 11.40
CA ILE A 453 -25.81 -9.47 11.05
C ILE A 453 -26.99 -8.55 11.39
N LYS A 454 -27.03 -8.04 12.62
CA LYS A 454 -28.10 -7.14 13.07
C LYS A 454 -28.16 -5.83 12.30
N PHE A 455 -27.00 -5.24 11.99
CA PHE A 455 -26.92 -4.04 11.17
C PHE A 455 -27.48 -4.28 9.77
N ARG A 456 -27.15 -5.42 9.16
CA ARG A 456 -27.74 -5.81 7.88
C ARG A 456 -29.25 -6.01 7.97
N GLU A 457 -29.77 -6.64 9.02
CA GLU A 457 -31.22 -6.77 9.22
C GLU A 457 -31.92 -5.41 9.32
N LYS A 458 -31.30 -4.45 10.01
CA LYS A 458 -31.78 -3.07 10.06
C LYS A 458 -31.75 -2.39 8.70
N LEU A 459 -30.67 -2.54 7.93
CA LEU A 459 -30.57 -1.99 6.57
C LEU A 459 -31.57 -2.62 5.60
N TYR A 460 -31.85 -3.91 5.73
CA TYR A 460 -32.90 -4.59 4.97
C TYR A 460 -34.28 -4.05 5.36
N SER A 461 -34.57 -3.95 6.65
CA SER A 461 -35.84 -3.41 7.17
C SER A 461 -36.07 -1.95 6.76
N ALA A 462 -35.00 -1.18 6.62
CA ALA A 462 -35.01 0.19 6.12
C ALA A 462 -35.14 0.31 4.58
N GLY A 463 -35.20 -0.81 3.85
CA GLY A 463 -35.28 -0.83 2.38
C GLY A 463 -33.97 -0.46 1.66
N VAL A 464 -32.86 -0.35 2.40
CA VAL A 464 -31.54 -0.07 1.84
C VAL A 464 -31.01 -1.30 1.12
N LEU A 465 -31.05 -2.46 1.78
CA LEU A 465 -30.69 -3.76 1.19
C LEU A 465 -31.94 -4.46 0.60
N SER A 466 -31.74 -5.19 -0.49
CA SER A 466 -32.83 -5.86 -1.22
C SER A 466 -33.07 -7.31 -0.81
N ASN A 467 -32.10 -7.97 -0.17
CA ASN A 467 -32.19 -9.36 0.26
C ASN A 467 -31.85 -9.52 1.73
N ARG A 468 -32.49 -10.50 2.38
CA ARG A 468 -32.33 -10.81 3.80
C ARG A 468 -31.28 -11.90 4.07
N GLU A 469 -30.94 -12.73 3.09
CA GLU A 469 -30.19 -13.98 3.32
C GLU A 469 -28.72 -13.77 3.73
N LEU A 470 -28.25 -14.71 4.57
CA LEU A 470 -26.89 -14.84 5.12
C LEU A 470 -26.03 -15.75 4.26
#